data_AF-A0A3A9F3N4-F1
#
_entry.id   AF-A0A3A9F3N4-F1
#
_cell.length_a   1.000
_cell.length_b   1.000
_cell.length_c   1.000
_cell.angle_alpha   90.00
_cell.angle_beta   90.00
_cell.angle_gamma   90.00
#
_symmetry.space_group_name_H-M   'P 1'
#
loop_
_entity.id
_entity.type
_entity.pdbx_description
1 polymer ?
#
loop_
_entity_poly.entity_id
_entity_poly.type
_entity_poly.pdbx_seq_one_letter_code
_entity_poly.pdbx_strand_id
1 'polypeptide(L)'
;MTYTNVFTDKYNAATGAIVAVLTAIFGTYWYVFAAFLALNVIGWITGWIKANKKKEESGKVGAIGAVKKLGYWAAVLVAFLIASVFVHFGKDMLGVDLSFLNLIGWWVLAMLIVNEARSILENLVELGYKIPEVLIKGLAVTEKLIEAGIDILGTDDEKKEPSDDTGGKADR
;
A
#
# COMPACT_ATOMS: atom_id res chain seq x y z
N MET A 1 -4.48 4.27 45.09
CA MET A 1 -4.73 3.66 43.77
C MET A 1 -5.39 4.72 42.87
N THR A 2 -4.72 5.86 42.66
CA THR A 2 -5.40 7.09 42.19
C THR A 2 -4.61 7.89 41.16
N TYR A 3 -3.28 7.73 41.10
CA TYR A 3 -2.42 8.47 40.16
C TYR A 3 -2.35 7.84 38.77
N THR A 4 -2.51 6.53 38.66
CA THR A 4 -2.54 5.81 37.37
C THR A 4 -3.76 6.21 36.53
N ASN A 5 -4.94 6.37 37.15
CA ASN A 5 -6.16 6.73 36.43
C ASN A 5 -6.09 8.13 35.83
N VAL A 6 -5.57 9.14 36.54
CA VAL A 6 -5.52 10.52 36.00
C VAL A 6 -4.61 10.63 34.77
N PHE A 7 -3.48 9.90 34.77
CA PHE A 7 -2.56 9.90 33.63
C PHE A 7 -3.15 9.13 32.43
N THR A 8 -3.76 7.97 32.70
CA THR A 8 -4.47 7.17 31.69
C THR A 8 -5.70 7.90 31.15
N ASP A 9 -6.45 8.62 31.97
CA ASP A 9 -7.64 9.38 31.58
C ASP A 9 -7.27 10.57 30.70
N LYS A 10 -6.20 11.31 31.05
CA LYS A 10 -5.66 12.38 30.18
C LYS A 10 -5.12 11.83 28.87
N TYR A 11 -4.42 10.70 28.92
CA TYR A 11 -3.93 10.01 27.72
C TYR A 11 -5.09 9.54 26.83
N ASN A 12 -6.12 8.93 27.41
CA ASN A 12 -7.30 8.45 26.69
C ASN A 12 -8.12 9.62 26.12
N ALA A 13 -8.23 10.73 26.84
CA ALA A 13 -8.90 11.94 26.36
C ALA A 13 -8.13 12.61 25.20
N ALA A 14 -6.81 12.73 25.31
CA ALA A 14 -5.97 13.29 24.24
C ALA A 14 -5.97 12.37 23.00
N THR A 15 -5.80 11.07 23.21
CA THR A 15 -5.89 10.06 22.16
C THR A 15 -7.27 10.08 21.51
N GLY A 16 -8.34 10.11 22.30
CA GLY A 16 -9.71 10.19 21.82
C GLY A 16 -10.01 11.46 21.01
N ALA A 17 -9.48 12.61 21.42
CA ALA A 17 -9.62 13.86 20.67
C ALA A 17 -8.88 13.81 19.32
N ILE A 18 -7.66 13.26 19.29
CA ILE A 18 -6.90 13.04 18.06
C ILE A 18 -7.66 12.10 17.13
N VAL A 19 -8.16 10.97 17.66
CA VAL A 19 -8.97 10.00 16.92
C VAL A 19 -10.23 10.64 16.35
N ALA A 20 -10.93 11.47 17.13
CA ALA A 20 -12.15 12.16 16.69
C ALA A 20 -11.87 13.17 15.56
N VAL A 21 -10.82 13.98 15.68
CA VAL A 21 -10.42 14.94 14.64
C VAL A 21 -9.97 14.22 13.37
N LEU A 22 -9.18 13.15 13.50
CA LEU A 22 -8.74 12.37 12.34
C LEU A 22 -9.90 11.63 11.67
N THR A 23 -10.87 11.11 12.45
CA THR A 23 -12.10 10.50 11.91
C THR A 23 -12.97 11.55 11.20
N ALA A 24 -13.01 12.79 11.70
CA ALA A 24 -13.75 13.87 11.07
C ALA A 24 -13.12 14.31 9.72
N ILE A 25 -11.79 14.28 9.61
CA ILE A 25 -11.07 14.71 8.40
C ILE A 25 -10.94 13.58 7.37
N PHE A 26 -10.62 12.36 7.81
CA PHE A 26 -10.30 11.22 6.93
C PHE A 26 -11.40 10.14 6.92
N GLY A 27 -12.49 10.34 7.66
CA GLY A 27 -13.59 9.38 7.78
C GLY A 27 -13.26 8.17 8.66
N THR A 28 -14.13 7.15 8.60
CA THR A 28 -14.07 5.92 9.40
C THR A 28 -12.72 5.19 9.33
N TYR A 29 -12.02 5.29 8.20
CA TYR A 29 -10.79 4.54 7.91
C TYR A 29 -9.50 5.35 8.12
N TRP A 30 -9.55 6.44 8.88
CA TRP A 30 -8.38 7.31 9.16
C TRP A 30 -7.16 6.55 9.69
N TYR A 31 -7.38 5.45 10.43
CA TYR A 31 -6.31 4.63 11.01
C TYR A 31 -5.39 4.01 9.94
N VAL A 32 -5.86 3.83 8.71
CA VAL A 32 -5.05 3.34 7.59
C VAL A 32 -4.02 4.40 7.16
N PHE A 33 -4.43 5.66 7.09
CA PHE A 33 -3.52 6.78 6.84
C PHE A 33 -2.53 6.98 7.99
N ALA A 34 -2.97 6.79 9.24
CA ALA A 34 -2.10 6.86 10.40
C ALA A 34 -1.05 5.73 10.40
N ALA A 35 -1.44 4.50 10.03
CA ALA A 35 -0.52 3.38 9.87
C ALA A 35 0.49 3.66 8.75
N PHE A 36 0.03 4.19 7.60
CA PHE A 36 0.93 4.60 6.53
C PHE A 36 1.92 5.67 6.98
N LEU A 37 1.46 6.71 7.69
CA LEU A 37 2.33 7.75 8.24
C LEU A 37 3.38 7.17 9.20
N ALA A 38 2.96 6.29 10.11
CA ALA A 38 3.87 5.64 11.05
C ALA A 38 4.95 4.82 10.32
N LEU A 39 4.58 4.05 9.29
CA LEU A 39 5.53 3.32 8.45
C LEU A 39 6.49 4.24 7.71
N ASN A 40 6.01 5.37 7.17
CA ASN A 40 6.89 6.35 6.51
C ASN A 40 7.93 6.91 7.49
N VAL A 41 7.52 7.23 8.72
CA VAL A 41 8.42 7.75 9.77
C VAL A 41 9.44 6.68 10.18
N ILE A 42 9.01 5.45 10.45
CA ILE A 42 9.91 4.34 10.83
C ILE A 42 10.87 4.00 9.67
N GLY A 43 10.36 3.94 8.44
CA GLY A 43 11.15 3.70 7.23
C GLY A 43 12.19 4.78 6.99
N TRP A 44 11.82 6.04 7.22
CA TRP A 44 12.75 7.16 7.12
C TRP A 44 13.84 7.10 8.20
N ILE A 45 13.47 6.86 9.46
CA ILE A 45 14.43 6.74 10.58
C ILE A 45 15.40 5.58 10.33
N THR A 46 14.89 4.40 9.96
CA THR A 46 15.72 3.21 9.71
C THR A 46 16.68 3.41 8.54
N GLY A 47 16.21 4.03 7.45
CA GLY A 47 17.04 4.41 6.31
C GLY A 47 18.12 5.43 6.66
N TRP A 48 17.78 6.43 7.47
CA TRP A 48 18.73 7.43 7.94
C TRP A 48 19.82 6.84 8.85
N ILE A 49 19.44 5.98 9.80
CA ILE A 49 20.40 5.25 10.66
C ILE A 49 21.35 4.40 9.82
N LYS A 50 20.81 3.71 8.81
CA LYS A 50 21.60 2.91 7.85
C LYS A 50 22.61 3.76 7.09
N ALA A 51 22.20 4.90 6.53
CA ALA A 51 23.10 5.82 5.82
C ALA A 51 24.20 6.37 6.74
N ASN A 52 23.85 6.71 7.98
CA ASN A 52 24.80 7.20 8.98
C ASN A 52 25.84 6.13 9.35
N LYS A 53 25.43 4.86 9.49
CA LYS A 53 26.38 3.75 9.72
C LYS A 53 27.32 3.51 8.54
N LYS A 54 26.87 3.78 7.30
CA LYS A 54 27.69 3.67 6.07
C LYS A 54 28.60 4.88 5.82
N LYS A 55 28.61 5.89 6.72
CA LYS A 55 29.35 7.17 6.58
C LYS A 55 29.00 7.95 5.29
N GLU A 56 27.82 7.71 4.73
CA GLU A 56 27.28 8.54 3.66
C GLU A 56 26.86 9.91 4.23
N GLU A 57 26.70 10.95 3.39
CA GLU A 57 26.24 12.27 3.83
C GLU A 57 24.80 12.17 4.38
N SER A 58 24.70 11.88 5.68
CA SER A 58 23.45 11.56 6.38
C SER A 58 22.39 12.66 6.29
N GLY A 59 22.81 13.92 6.10
CA GLY A 59 21.91 15.05 5.86
C GLY A 59 21.19 15.01 4.51
N LYS A 60 21.91 14.71 3.41
CA LYS A 60 21.31 14.64 2.07
C LYS A 60 20.42 13.40 1.92
N VAL A 61 20.87 12.26 2.43
CA VAL A 61 20.08 11.01 2.38
C VAL A 61 18.79 11.14 3.19
N GLY A 62 18.85 11.77 4.37
CA GLY A 62 17.67 12.07 5.16
C GLY A 62 16.67 12.97 4.43
N ALA A 63 17.13 14.06 3.83
CA ALA A 63 16.27 14.99 3.09
C ALA A 63 15.63 14.32 1.85
N ILE A 64 16.40 13.57 1.06
CA ILE A 64 15.91 12.83 -0.11
C ILE A 64 14.88 11.79 0.32
N GLY A 65 15.13 11.09 1.43
CA GLY A 65 14.18 10.14 2.01
C GLY A 65 12.84 10.80 2.34
N ALA A 66 12.86 11.95 3.00
CA ALA A 66 11.64 12.69 3.35
C ALA A 66 10.85 13.17 2.11
N VAL A 67 11.54 13.70 1.09
CA VAL A 67 10.91 14.12 -0.17
C VAL A 67 10.24 12.93 -0.88
N LYS A 68 10.89 11.76 -0.88
CA LYS A 68 10.31 10.54 -1.46
C LYS A 68 9.00 10.16 -0.76
N LYS A 69 8.95 10.21 0.58
CA LYS A 69 7.73 9.94 1.36
C LYS A 69 6.62 10.94 1.04
N LEU A 70 6.94 12.24 0.91
CA LEU A 70 5.97 13.26 0.48
C LEU A 70 5.41 12.99 -0.92
N GLY A 71 6.24 12.51 -1.85
CA GLY A 71 5.79 12.07 -3.18
C GLY A 71 4.76 10.94 -3.10
N TYR A 72 4.90 10.00 -2.17
CA TYR A 72 3.90 8.95 -1.95
C TYR A 72 2.58 9.49 -1.42
N TRP A 73 2.60 10.49 -0.53
CA TRP A 73 1.38 11.18 -0.10
C TRP A 73 0.67 11.92 -1.23
N ALA A 74 1.44 12.54 -2.15
CA ALA A 74 0.88 13.14 -3.35
C ALA A 74 0.21 12.10 -4.26
N ALA A 75 0.83 10.92 -4.44
CA ALA A 75 0.24 9.83 -5.22
C ALA A 75 -1.09 9.33 -4.61
N VAL A 76 -1.15 9.19 -3.28
CA VAL A 76 -2.40 8.84 -2.56
C VAL A 76 -3.48 9.88 -2.81
N LEU A 77 -3.16 11.18 -2.67
CA LEU A 77 -4.11 12.27 -2.94
C LEU A 77 -4.65 12.22 -4.37
N VAL A 78 -3.76 12.05 -5.36
CA VAL A 78 -4.15 11.98 -6.77
C VAL A 78 -5.05 10.76 -7.03
N ALA A 79 -4.74 9.60 -6.46
CA ALA A 79 -5.54 8.39 -6.64
C ALA A 79 -6.98 8.56 -6.12
N PHE A 80 -7.16 9.12 -4.91
CA PHE A 80 -8.48 9.41 -4.36
C PHE A 80 -9.21 10.53 -5.11
N LEU A 81 -8.48 11.56 -5.57
CA LEU A 81 -9.07 12.64 -6.36
C LEU A 81 -9.62 12.12 -7.69
N ILE A 82 -8.83 11.33 -8.42
CA ILE A 82 -9.26 10.71 -9.68
C ILE A 82 -10.50 9.84 -9.42
N ALA A 83 -10.46 8.95 -8.42
CA ALA A 83 -11.60 8.11 -8.07
C ALA A 83 -12.86 8.95 -7.82
N SER A 84 -12.77 10.01 -7.01
CA SER A 84 -13.90 10.90 -6.72
C SER A 84 -14.45 11.59 -7.96
N VAL A 85 -13.58 12.08 -8.85
CA VAL A 85 -13.99 12.74 -10.11
C VAL A 85 -14.76 11.76 -10.99
N PHE A 86 -14.28 10.52 -11.14
CA PHE A 86 -14.96 9.51 -11.95
C PHE A 86 -16.29 9.06 -11.34
N VAL A 87 -16.39 8.98 -10.00
CA VAL A 87 -17.65 8.71 -9.31
C VAL A 87 -18.69 9.80 -9.63
N HIS A 88 -18.30 11.07 -9.54
CA HIS A 88 -19.20 12.19 -9.84
C HIS A 88 -19.56 12.23 -11.33
N PHE A 89 -18.58 12.07 -12.21
CA PHE A 89 -18.81 11.99 -13.64
C PHE A 89 -19.79 10.87 -14.02
N GLY A 90 -19.60 9.67 -13.47
CA GLY A 90 -20.47 8.53 -13.74
C GLY A 90 -21.91 8.75 -13.25
N LYS A 91 -22.07 9.36 -12.07
CA LYS A 91 -23.38 9.67 -11.51
C LYS A 91 -24.09 10.79 -12.29
N ASP A 92 -23.38 11.88 -12.59
CA ASP A 92 -23.97 13.11 -13.13
C ASP A 92 -24.14 13.07 -14.65
N MET A 93 -23.22 12.42 -15.38
CA MET A 93 -23.23 12.40 -16.84
C MET A 93 -23.77 11.10 -17.43
N LEU A 94 -23.50 9.97 -16.79
CA LEU A 94 -23.83 8.65 -17.32
C LEU A 94 -24.99 7.96 -16.58
N GLY A 95 -25.43 8.49 -15.44
CA GLY A 95 -26.50 7.91 -14.62
C GLY A 95 -26.16 6.54 -14.02
N VAL A 96 -24.88 6.20 -13.93
CA VAL A 96 -24.38 4.90 -13.40
C VAL A 96 -23.59 5.11 -12.11
N ASP A 97 -23.65 4.12 -11.21
CA ASP A 97 -22.90 4.17 -9.96
C ASP A 97 -21.48 3.61 -10.15
N LEU A 98 -20.48 4.49 -10.09
CA LEU A 98 -19.06 4.12 -10.13
C LEU A 98 -18.39 4.19 -8.75
N SER A 99 -19.14 4.12 -7.66
CA SER A 99 -18.61 4.16 -6.29
C SER A 99 -17.52 3.12 -6.01
N PHE A 100 -17.50 2.01 -6.77
CA PHE A 100 -16.43 1.00 -6.71
C PHE A 100 -15.04 1.57 -7.06
N LEU A 101 -14.94 2.65 -7.84
CA LEU A 101 -13.66 3.28 -8.18
C LEU A 101 -12.94 3.88 -6.98
N ASN A 102 -13.64 4.15 -5.87
CA ASN A 102 -12.99 4.53 -4.61
C ASN A 102 -12.00 3.46 -4.13
N LEU A 103 -12.20 2.19 -4.50
CA LEU A 103 -11.26 1.11 -4.22
C LEU A 103 -9.87 1.35 -4.83
N ILE A 104 -9.75 2.14 -5.90
CA ILE A 104 -8.46 2.50 -6.50
C ILE A 104 -7.61 3.32 -5.52
N GLY A 105 -8.20 4.31 -4.84
CA GLY A 105 -7.50 5.10 -3.83
C GLY A 105 -7.00 4.21 -2.67
N TRP A 106 -7.87 3.32 -2.19
CA TRP A 106 -7.53 2.37 -1.13
C TRP A 106 -6.47 1.35 -1.57
N TRP A 107 -6.52 0.90 -2.82
CA TRP A 107 -5.54 -0.01 -3.40
C TRP A 107 -4.17 0.64 -3.48
N VAL A 108 -4.06 1.86 -4.02
CA VAL A 108 -2.80 2.61 -4.08
C VAL A 108 -2.21 2.79 -2.69
N LEU A 109 -3.03 3.16 -1.71
CA LEU A 109 -2.58 3.29 -0.32
C LEU A 109 -2.06 1.96 0.25
N ALA A 110 -2.77 0.85 0.00
CA ALA A 110 -2.34 -0.48 0.44
C ALA A 110 -1.00 -0.90 -0.20
N MET A 111 -0.81 -0.62 -1.49
CA MET A 111 0.45 -0.91 -2.19
C MET A 111 1.63 -0.14 -1.61
N LEU A 112 1.42 1.14 -1.32
CA LEU A 112 2.44 1.97 -0.70
C LEU A 112 2.78 1.49 0.72
N ILE A 113 1.79 1.02 1.49
CA ILE A 113 2.01 0.41 2.82
C ILE A 113 2.91 -0.83 2.71
N VAL A 114 2.64 -1.74 1.76
CA VAL A 114 3.45 -2.96 1.56
C VAL A 114 4.88 -2.60 1.16
N ASN A 115 5.04 -1.64 0.24
CA ASN A 115 6.35 -1.15 -0.19
C ASN A 115 7.15 -0.51 0.97
N GLU A 116 6.49 0.28 1.82
CA GLU A 116 7.10 0.85 3.02
C GLU A 116 7.53 -0.23 4.03
N ALA A 117 6.68 -1.22 4.27
CA ALA A 117 7.00 -2.35 5.13
C ALA A 117 8.23 -3.13 4.62
N ARG A 118 8.30 -3.41 3.31
CA ARG A 118 9.46 -4.05 2.70
C ARG A 118 10.73 -3.23 2.90
N SER A 119 10.68 -1.92 2.61
CA SER A 119 11.82 -1.03 2.77
C SER A 119 12.36 -1.01 4.20
N ILE A 120 11.48 -1.06 5.22
CA ILE A 120 11.88 -1.16 6.63
C ILE A 120 12.60 -2.49 6.90
N LEU A 121 12.02 -3.61 6.46
CA LEU A 121 12.62 -4.93 6.69
C LEU A 121 14.00 -5.04 6.05
N GLU A 122 14.17 -4.54 4.82
CA GLU A 122 15.46 -4.50 4.13
C GLU A 122 16.48 -3.64 4.90
N ASN A 123 16.08 -2.46 5.38
CA ASN A 123 16.96 -1.60 6.19
C ASN A 123 17.38 -2.29 7.49
N LEU A 124 16.47 -2.99 8.17
CA LEU A 124 16.78 -3.71 9.41
C LEU A 124 17.74 -4.88 9.19
N VAL A 125 17.57 -5.64 8.10
CA VAL A 125 18.48 -6.73 7.73
C VAL A 125 19.89 -6.19 7.47
N GLU A 126 20.01 -5.09 6.70
CA GLU A 126 21.30 -4.43 6.46
C GLU A 126 21.94 -3.85 7.72
N LEU A 127 21.14 -3.47 8.72
CA LEU A 127 21.62 -3.02 10.02
C LEU A 127 22.14 -4.15 10.92
N GLY A 128 21.98 -5.41 10.49
CA GLY A 128 22.45 -6.61 11.19
C GLY A 128 21.39 -7.31 12.06
N TYR A 129 20.12 -6.90 11.97
CA TYR A 129 19.04 -7.58 12.69
C TYR A 129 18.63 -8.87 11.98
N LYS A 130 18.44 -9.95 12.75
CA LYS A 130 17.96 -11.24 12.22
C LYS A 130 16.44 -11.21 12.07
N ILE A 131 15.96 -10.96 10.86
CA ILE A 131 14.54 -10.99 10.51
C ILE A 131 14.20 -12.34 9.85
N PRO A 132 13.06 -12.98 10.20
CA PRO A 132 12.60 -14.19 9.54
C PRO A 132 12.52 -14.03 8.01
N GLU A 133 13.13 -14.95 7.27
CA GLU A 133 13.17 -14.89 5.80
C GLU A 133 11.79 -14.89 5.15
N VAL A 134 10.79 -15.51 5.79
CA VAL A 134 9.40 -15.52 5.33
C VAL A 134 8.85 -14.10 5.19
N LEU A 135 9.22 -13.16 6.06
CA LEU A 135 8.75 -11.78 5.97
C LEU A 135 9.43 -11.02 4.82
N ILE A 136 10.72 -11.27 4.61
CA ILE A 136 11.49 -10.63 3.53
C ILE A 136 11.03 -11.17 2.18
N LYS A 137 11.00 -12.49 2.02
CA LYS A 137 10.64 -13.16 0.76
C LYS A 137 9.14 -13.04 0.48
N GLY A 138 8.29 -13.12 1.51
CA GLY A 138 6.85 -12.97 1.38
C GLY A 138 6.48 -11.60 0.82
N LEU A 139 6.94 -10.52 1.45
CA LEU A 139 6.64 -9.16 0.94
C LEU A 139 7.26 -8.91 -0.43
N ALA A 140 8.49 -9.39 -0.68
CA ALA A 140 9.12 -9.22 -1.99
C ALA A 140 8.39 -9.98 -3.11
N VAL A 141 7.88 -11.19 -2.83
CA VAL A 141 7.07 -11.95 -3.79
C VAL A 141 5.71 -11.30 -3.98
N THR A 142 5.04 -10.86 -2.90
CA THR A 142 3.76 -10.15 -3.00
C THR A 142 3.89 -8.90 -3.87
N GLU A 143 4.89 -8.06 -3.64
CA GLU A 143 5.14 -6.88 -4.49
C GLU A 143 5.42 -7.26 -5.94
N LYS A 144 6.29 -8.25 -6.18
CA LYS A 144 6.56 -8.74 -7.54
C LYS A 144 5.31 -9.27 -8.22
N LEU A 145 4.44 -10.00 -7.51
CA LEU A 145 3.20 -10.52 -8.06
C LEU A 145 2.16 -9.44 -8.29
N ILE A 146 2.22 -8.33 -7.57
CA ILE A 146 1.34 -7.18 -7.81
C ILE A 146 1.86 -6.34 -8.97
N GLU A 147 3.18 -6.13 -9.05
CA GLU A 147 3.83 -5.50 -10.22
C GLU A 147 3.65 -6.35 -11.48
N ALA A 148 3.77 -7.68 -11.36
CA ALA A 148 3.48 -8.63 -12.43
C ALA A 148 1.97 -8.89 -12.59
N GLY A 149 1.15 -8.44 -11.66
CA GLY A 149 -0.29 -8.70 -11.53
C GLY A 149 -1.16 -7.90 -12.49
N ILE A 150 -0.60 -7.49 -13.62
CA ILE A 150 -1.34 -7.27 -14.87
C ILE A 150 -1.45 -8.60 -15.67
N ASP A 151 -0.67 -9.64 -15.36
CA ASP A 151 -0.58 -10.88 -16.15
C ASP A 151 -1.07 -12.17 -15.42
N ILE A 152 -1.71 -12.06 -14.24
CA ILE A 152 -2.23 -13.23 -13.46
C ILE A 152 -3.77 -13.37 -13.59
N LEU A 153 -4.42 -12.56 -14.43
CA LEU A 153 -5.74 -12.94 -14.95
C LEU A 153 -5.51 -14.01 -16.02
N GLY A 154 -5.23 -15.24 -15.56
CA GLY A 154 -4.96 -16.38 -16.40
C GLY A 154 -6.03 -16.54 -17.49
N THR A 155 -5.63 -16.26 -18.73
CA THR A 155 -6.02 -17.08 -19.87
C THR A 155 -5.65 -18.51 -19.55
N ASP A 156 -6.58 -19.27 -19.00
CA ASP A 156 -6.59 -20.73 -19.02
C ASP A 156 -8.00 -21.20 -18.66
N ASP A 157 -8.94 -21.02 -19.59
CA ASP A 157 -10.12 -21.89 -19.73
C ASP A 157 -10.73 -21.70 -21.12
N GLU A 158 -10.08 -22.26 -22.15
CA GLU A 158 -10.79 -22.85 -23.29
C GLU A 158 -9.93 -23.96 -23.91
N LYS A 159 -10.03 -25.17 -23.33
CA LYS A 159 -9.77 -26.41 -24.05
C LYS A 159 -11.10 -26.94 -24.60
N LYS A 160 -11.21 -27.01 -25.93
CA LYS A 160 -11.89 -28.03 -26.78
C LYS A 160 -11.93 -27.45 -28.22
N GLU A 161 -11.47 -28.09 -29.29
CA GLU A 161 -11.47 -29.50 -29.67
C GLU A 161 -10.24 -29.85 -30.56
N PRO A 162 -9.79 -31.12 -30.61
CA PRO A 162 -8.97 -31.59 -31.71
C PRO A 162 -9.87 -31.88 -32.92
N SER A 163 -9.61 -31.21 -34.05
CA SER A 163 -10.20 -31.59 -35.34
C SER A 163 -9.61 -32.92 -35.79
N ASP A 164 -10.38 -34.00 -35.65
CA ASP A 164 -10.11 -35.28 -36.30
C ASP A 164 -10.57 -35.21 -37.76
N ASP A 165 -9.61 -35.10 -38.67
CA ASP A 165 -9.80 -35.19 -40.11
C ASP A 165 -9.99 -36.67 -40.49
N THR A 166 -11.23 -37.16 -40.38
CA THR A 166 -11.61 -38.41 -41.05
C THR A 166 -11.98 -38.13 -42.51
N GLY A 167 -10.97 -38.05 -43.36
CA GLY A 167 -11.06 -38.20 -44.80
C GLY A 167 -11.49 -39.62 -45.18
N GLY A 168 -12.79 -39.89 -45.06
CA GLY A 168 -13.44 -41.11 -45.53
C GLY A 168 -13.48 -41.19 -47.05
N LYS A 169 -12.62 -42.04 -47.58
CA LYS A 169 -12.56 -42.57 -48.93
C LYS A 169 -13.96 -43.03 -49.42
N ALA A 170 -14.46 -42.42 -50.49
CA ALA A 170 -15.63 -42.92 -51.23
C ALA A 170 -15.16 -43.71 -52.45
N ASP A 171 -15.17 -45.04 -52.31
CA ASP A 171 -15.11 -45.99 -53.43
C ASP A 171 -16.56 -46.43 -53.74
N ARG A 172 -17.01 -46.20 -54.99
CA ARG A 172 -18.26 -46.60 -55.69
C ARG A 172 -19.29 -45.52 -55.95
#